data_AF-A0A945VUX8-F1
#
_entry.id   AF-A0A945VUX8-F1
#
_cell.length_a   1.000
_cell.length_b   1.000
_cell.length_c   1.000
_cell.angle_alpha   90.00
_cell.angle_beta   90.00
_cell.angle_gamma   90.00
#
_symmetry.space_group_name_H-M   'P 1'
#
loop_
_entity.id
_entity.type
_entity.pdbx_description
1 polymer ?
#
loop_
_entity_poly.entity_id
_entity_poly.type
_entity_poly.pdbx_seq_one_letter_code
_entity_poly.pdbx_strand_id
1 'polypeptide(L)'
;LIIVGTYMRGPFWAFFWPWETWSFDFPTPPPSISLPNWLGIPALLAYFGFGMLVPAVLFWKFAKQLGFIRYNITMSLLLLMIGVLVKIALRLMFNIKYILQTPWFNI
;
A
#
# COMPACT_ATOMS: atom_id res chain seq x y z
N LEU A 1 14.90 1.49 13.48
CA LEU A 1 14.88 2.70 12.60
C LEU A 1 16.27 3.04 12.06
N ILE A 2 17.33 3.01 12.88
CA ILE A 2 18.72 3.28 12.44
C ILE A 2 19.17 2.30 11.34
N ILE A 3 18.97 0.99 11.52
CA ILE A 3 19.40 -0.04 10.55
C ILE A 3 18.79 0.19 9.16
N VAL A 4 17.48 0.46 9.08
CA VAL A 4 16.81 0.76 7.79
C VAL A 4 17.36 2.04 7.17
N GLY A 5 17.63 3.06 7.98
CA GLY A 5 18.19 4.33 7.51
C GLY A 5 19.64 4.24 7.05
N THR A 6 20.45 3.39 7.67
CA THR A 6 21.88 3.26 7.38
C THR A 6 22.15 2.27 6.25
N TYR A 7 21.42 1.15 6.18
CA TYR A 7 21.70 0.08 5.23
C TYR A 7 20.72 0.01 4.07
N MET A 8 19.46 0.41 4.27
CA MET A 8 18.41 0.28 3.24
C MET A 8 18.10 1.60 2.52
N ARG A 9 18.74 2.72 2.90
CA ARG A 9 18.69 4.01 2.20
C ARG A 9 20.06 4.31 1.59
N GLY A 10 20.14 4.35 0.27
CA GLY A 10 21.38 4.61 -0.47
C GLY A 10 21.36 5.93 -1.24
N PRO A 11 22.18 6.07 -2.30
CA PRO A 11 22.24 7.27 -3.14
C PRO A 11 20.85 7.66 -3.67
N PHE A 12 20.59 8.96 -3.83
CA PHE A 12 19.28 9.51 -4.24
C PHE A 12 18.10 9.16 -3.32
N TRP A 13 18.37 8.75 -2.08
CA TRP A 13 17.34 8.31 -1.13
C TRP A 13 16.52 7.12 -1.67
N ALA A 14 17.08 6.33 -2.59
CA ALA A 14 16.45 5.11 -3.07
C ALA A 14 16.42 4.05 -1.96
N PHE A 15 15.45 3.15 -2.05
CA PHE A 15 15.35 2.00 -1.16
C PHE A 15 16.12 0.83 -1.76
N PHE A 16 17.01 0.24 -0.97
CA PHE A 16 17.80 -0.92 -1.35
C PHE A 16 17.44 -2.11 -0.47
N TRP A 17 17.40 -3.29 -1.08
CA TRP A 17 17.24 -4.51 -0.30
C TRP A 17 18.55 -4.86 0.43
N PRO A 18 18.50 -5.59 1.55
CA PRO A 18 19.70 -5.94 2.34
C PRO A 18 20.78 -6.70 1.57
N TRP A 19 20.42 -7.32 0.45
CA TRP A 19 21.31 -8.10 -0.42
C TRP A 19 21.79 -7.31 -1.66
N GLU A 20 21.42 -6.04 -1.80
CA GLU A 20 21.78 -5.20 -2.94
C GLU A 20 22.94 -4.26 -2.57
N THR A 21 24.01 -4.28 -3.37
CA THR A 21 25.17 -3.42 -3.15
C THR A 21 24.97 -2.06 -3.82
N TRP A 22 25.02 -0.98 -3.05
CA TRP A 22 25.23 0.37 -3.56
C TRP A 22 26.61 0.54 -4.21
N SER A 23 26.65 1.01 -5.45
CA SER A 23 27.84 1.49 -6.16
C SER A 23 27.68 2.98 -6.50
N PHE A 24 28.79 3.69 -6.75
CA PHE A 24 28.76 5.14 -7.05
C PHE A 24 28.13 5.48 -8.41
N ASP A 25 28.09 4.51 -9.34
CA ASP A 25 27.54 4.68 -10.69
C ASP A 25 26.03 4.37 -10.77
N PHE A 26 25.32 4.40 -9.64
CA PHE A 26 23.89 4.07 -9.64
C PHE A 26 23.11 5.08 -10.51
N PRO A 27 22.38 4.60 -11.54
CA PRO A 27 21.57 5.49 -12.35
C PRO A 27 20.49 6.14 -11.49
N THR A 28 20.17 7.40 -11.78
CA THR A 28 19.10 8.13 -11.10
C THR A 28 17.81 7.31 -11.14
N PRO A 29 17.10 7.15 -10.01
CA PRO A 29 15.86 6.39 -9.99
C PRO A 29 14.89 6.93 -11.06
N PRO A 30 14.18 6.04 -11.78
CA PRO A 30 13.21 6.47 -12.77
C PRO A 30 12.17 7.40 -12.14
N PRO A 31 11.68 8.40 -12.88
CA PRO A 31 10.69 9.34 -12.36
C PRO A 31 9.46 8.58 -11.89
N SER A 32 8.95 8.95 -10.72
CA SER A 32 7.79 8.29 -10.13
C SER A 32 6.57 8.46 -11.02
N ILE A 33 5.99 7.34 -11.44
CA ILE A 33 4.79 7.31 -12.29
C ILE A 33 3.57 7.38 -11.38
N SER A 34 2.58 8.18 -11.75
CA SER A 34 1.25 8.15 -11.14
C SER A 34 0.34 7.22 -11.93
N LEU A 35 -0.44 6.43 -11.19
CA LEU A 35 -1.46 5.58 -11.81
C LEU A 35 -2.54 6.47 -12.44
N PRO A 36 -3.02 6.14 -13.65
CA PRO A 36 -4.17 6.81 -14.24
C PRO A 36 -5.38 6.68 -13.31
N ASN A 37 -6.08 7.80 -13.06
CA ASN A 37 -7.21 7.86 -12.12
C ASN A 37 -8.33 6.86 -12.44
N TRP A 38 -8.54 6.56 -13.72
CA TRP A 38 -9.53 5.57 -14.14
C TRP A 38 -9.23 4.16 -13.64
N LEU A 39 -7.96 3.84 -13.35
CA LEU A 39 -7.54 2.56 -12.79
C LEU A 39 -7.42 2.62 -11.26
N GLY A 40 -7.01 3.77 -10.71
CA GLY A 40 -6.89 4.00 -9.27
C GLY A 40 -8.22 3.92 -8.51
N ILE A 41 -9.29 4.54 -9.04
CA ILE A 41 -10.62 4.54 -8.42
C ILE A 41 -11.22 3.12 -8.29
N PRO A 42 -11.31 2.31 -9.37
CA PRO A 42 -11.83 0.96 -9.25
C PRO A 42 -10.93 0.06 -8.39
N ALA A 43 -9.61 0.28 -8.39
CA ALA A 43 -8.70 -0.46 -7.50
C ALA A 43 -8.99 -0.20 -6.01
N LEU A 44 -9.26 1.06 -5.63
CA LEU A 44 -9.64 1.41 -4.26
C LEU A 44 -11.02 0.86 -3.88
N LEU A 45 -12.00 0.97 -4.77
CA LEU A 45 -13.34 0.41 -4.54
C LEU A 45 -13.30 -1.11 -4.42
N ALA A 46 -12.52 -1.79 -5.28
CA ALA A 46 -12.28 -3.21 -5.19
C ALA A 46 -11.60 -3.55 -3.85
N TYR A 47 -10.58 -2.80 -3.43
CA TYR A 47 -9.89 -3.05 -2.17
C TYR A 47 -10.82 -2.96 -0.95
N PHE A 48 -11.61 -1.90 -0.83
CA PHE A 48 -12.57 -1.76 0.27
C PHE A 48 -13.75 -2.75 0.16
N GLY A 49 -14.24 -2.99 -1.05
CA GLY A 49 -15.34 -3.91 -1.32
C GLY A 49 -14.96 -5.36 -1.02
N PHE A 50 -13.88 -5.87 -1.64
CA PHE A 50 -13.35 -7.20 -1.32
C PHE A 50 -12.93 -7.29 0.14
N GLY A 51 -12.32 -6.24 0.67
CA GLY A 51 -11.95 -6.16 2.08
C GLY A 51 -13.10 -6.41 3.02
N MET A 52 -14.26 -5.79 2.80
CA MET A 52 -15.44 -6.04 3.63
C MET A 52 -16.15 -7.36 3.31
N LEU A 53 -16.11 -7.82 2.06
CA LEU A 53 -16.80 -9.05 1.65
C LEU A 53 -16.04 -10.33 2.00
N VAL A 54 -14.72 -10.36 1.87
CA VAL A 54 -13.90 -11.57 2.07
C VAL A 54 -14.09 -12.19 3.46
N PRO A 55 -14.05 -11.45 4.59
CA PRO A 55 -14.27 -12.05 5.91
C PRO A 55 -15.74 -12.35 6.17
N ALA A 56 -16.67 -11.61 5.55
CA ALA A 56 -18.09 -11.92 5.61
C ALA A 56 -18.39 -13.25 4.90
N VAL A 57 -17.66 -13.55 3.81
CA VAL A 57 -17.81 -14.77 3.00
C VAL A 57 -16.96 -15.95 3.49
N LEU A 58 -15.81 -15.73 4.13
CA LEU A 58 -14.93 -16.80 4.60
C LEU A 58 -15.19 -17.18 6.06
N PHE A 59 -15.58 -16.21 6.90
CA PHE A 59 -15.73 -16.38 8.35
C PHE A 59 -17.15 -16.01 8.83
N TRP A 60 -18.19 -16.58 8.20
CA TRP A 60 -19.60 -16.27 8.49
C TRP A 60 -19.95 -16.43 9.98
N LYS A 61 -19.31 -17.39 10.67
CA LYS A 61 -19.47 -17.60 12.11
C LYS A 61 -18.86 -16.48 12.95
N PHE A 62 -17.73 -15.92 12.52
CA PHE A 62 -17.03 -14.82 13.20
C PHE A 62 -17.76 -13.48 12.97
N ALA A 63 -18.28 -13.27 11.76
CA ALA A 63 -19.09 -12.10 11.43
C ALA A 63 -20.41 -12.04 12.22
N LYS A 64 -21.09 -13.19 12.42
CA LYS A 64 -22.32 -13.26 13.25
C LYS A 64 -22.06 -13.00 14.74
N GLN A 65 -20.91 -13.41 15.27
CA GLN A 65 -20.59 -13.23 16.69
C GLN A 65 -20.19 -11.79 17.05
N LEU A 66 -19.57 -11.05 16.13
CA LEU A 66 -19.12 -9.68 16.39
C LEU A 66 -20.26 -8.65 16.38
N GLY A 67 -21.35 -8.94 15.67
CA GLY A 67 -22.44 -7.99 15.43
C GLY A 67 -22.09 -6.94 14.37
N PHE A 68 -23.11 -6.45 13.66
CA PHE A 68 -22.96 -5.64 12.43
C PHE A 68 -22.09 -4.38 12.61
N ILE A 69 -22.24 -3.69 13.75
CA ILE A 69 -21.54 -2.44 14.04
C ILE A 69 -20.06 -2.70 14.35
N ARG A 70 -19.76 -3.65 15.23
CA ARG A 70 -18.37 -3.95 15.62
C ARG A 70 -17.59 -4.54 14.45
N TYR A 71 -18.24 -5.37 13.62
CA TYR A 71 -17.65 -5.90 12.40
C TYR A 71 -17.19 -4.81 11.43
N ASN A 72 -18.06 -3.83 11.13
CA ASN A 72 -17.71 -2.74 10.21
C ASN A 72 -16.53 -1.90 10.74
N ILE A 73 -16.50 -1.62 12.04
CA ILE A 73 -15.40 -0.84 12.64
C ILE A 73 -14.10 -1.64 12.58
N THR A 74 -14.08 -2.87 13.09
CA THR A 74 -12.86 -3.69 13.08
C THR A 74 -12.37 -3.93 11.66
N MET A 75 -13.28 -4.20 10.72
CA MET A 75 -12.89 -4.47 9.33
C MET A 75 -12.38 -3.22 8.62
N SER A 76 -12.99 -2.06 8.83
CA SER A 76 -12.48 -0.81 8.26
C SER A 76 -11.09 -0.45 8.78
N LEU A 77 -10.84 -0.59 10.10
CA LEU A 77 -9.51 -0.37 10.67
C LEU A 77 -8.47 -1.35 10.11
N LEU A 78 -8.81 -2.64 10.02
CA LEU A 78 -7.92 -3.66 9.48
C LEU A 78 -7.56 -3.35 8.03
N LEU A 79 -8.54 -2.98 7.20
CA LEU A 79 -8.31 -2.59 5.81
C LEU A 79 -7.44 -1.35 5.68
N LEU A 80 -7.55 -0.38 6.59
CA LEU A 80 -6.64 0.76 6.59
C LEU A 80 -5.20 0.34 6.91
N MET A 81 -4.99 -0.55 7.86
CA MET A 81 -3.64 -1.06 8.20
C MET A 81 -3.00 -1.82 7.03
N ILE A 82 -3.75 -2.75 6.41
CA ILE A 82 -3.27 -3.48 5.23
C ILE A 82 -3.08 -2.53 4.05
N GLY A 83 -3.91 -1.48 3.92
CA GLY A 83 -3.82 -0.51 2.84
C GLY A 83 -2.50 0.25 2.85
N VAL A 84 -1.99 0.56 4.06
CA VAL A 84 -0.66 1.15 4.23
C VAL A 84 0.44 0.20 3.75
N LEU A 85 0.35 -1.09 4.09
CA LEU A 85 1.33 -2.08 3.65
C LEU A 85 1.32 -2.25 2.12
N VAL A 86 0.12 -2.32 1.52
CA VAL A 86 -0.05 -2.38 0.06
C VAL A 86 0.54 -1.13 -0.61
N LYS A 87 0.31 0.06 -0.04
CA LYS A 87 0.90 1.32 -0.54
C LYS A 87 2.43 1.29 -0.52
N ILE A 88 3.03 0.76 0.55
CA ILE A 88 4.49 0.63 0.66
C ILE A 88 5.01 -0.38 -0.39
N ALA A 89 4.33 -1.51 -0.57
CA ALA A 89 4.71 -2.52 -1.56
C ALA A 89 4.64 -2.00 -3.01
N LEU A 90 3.56 -1.29 -3.36
CA LEU A 90 3.40 -0.65 -4.68
C LEU A 90 4.52 0.34 -4.99
N ARG A 91 4.95 1.10 -3.98
CA ARG A 91 6.06 2.04 -4.13
C ARG A 91 7.39 1.33 -4.36
N LEU A 92 7.63 0.20 -3.67
CA LEU A 92 8.86 -0.57 -3.78
C LEU A 92 8.96 -1.35 -5.09
N MET A 93 7.87 -1.99 -5.53
CA MET A 93 7.88 -2.86 -6.71
C MET A 93 7.74 -2.11 -8.02
N PHE A 94 6.93 -1.06 -8.07
CA PHE A 94 6.54 -0.41 -9.31
C PHE A 94 6.91 1.09 -9.37
N ASN A 95 7.59 1.63 -8.35
CA ASN A 95 7.91 3.06 -8.23
C ASN A 95 6.67 3.99 -8.39
N ILE A 96 5.47 3.47 -8.11
CA ILE A 96 4.23 4.23 -8.20
C ILE A 96 4.14 5.13 -6.98
N LYS A 97 4.11 6.45 -7.18
CA LYS A 97 4.05 7.43 -6.08
C LYS A 97 2.61 7.76 -5.66
N TYR A 98 1.69 7.74 -6.62
CA TYR A 98 0.27 8.01 -6.38
C TYR A 98 -0.58 6.97 -7.09
N ILE A 99 -1.49 6.34 -6.34
CA ILE A 99 -2.55 5.44 -6.84
C ILE A 99 -3.69 6.29 -7.42
N LEU A 100 -3.98 7.43 -6.81
CA LEU A 100 -5.01 8.36 -7.23
C LEU A 100 -4.44 9.78 -7.16
N GLN A 101 -4.34 10.45 -8.31
CA GLN A 101 -3.83 11.81 -8.44
C GLN A 101 -4.95 12.73 -8.92
N THR A 102 -5.62 13.40 -7.99
CA THR A 102 -6.54 14.50 -8.29
C THR A 102 -5.93 15.81 -7.81
N PRO A 103 -6.39 16.99 -8.29
CA PRO A 103 -5.87 18.28 -7.83
C PRO A 103 -5.92 18.46 -6.30
N TRP A 104 -6.83 17.74 -5.64
CA TRP A 104 -7.11 17.85 -4.20
C TRP A 104 -6.64 16.63 -3.39
N PHE A 105 -6.60 15.42 -3.98
CA PHE A 105 -6.18 14.19 -3.32
C PHE A 105 -5.04 13.50 -4.05
N ASN A 106 -3.96 13.24 -3.32
CA ASN A 106 -2.77 12.52 -3.76
C ASN A 106 -2.59 11.27 -2.88
N ILE A 107 -3.31 10.19 -3.22
CA ILE A 107 -3.35 8.93 -2.43
C ILE A 107 -2.53 7.86 -3.10
#